data_AF-A0A645G3V2-F1
#
_entry.id   AF-A0A645G3V2-F1
#
_cell.length_a   1.000
_cell.length_b   1.000
_cell.length_c   1.000
_cell.angle_alpha   90.00
_cell.angle_beta   90.00
_cell.angle_gamma   90.00
#
_symmetry.space_group_name_H-M   'P 1'
#
loop_
_entity.id
_entity.type
_entity.pdbx_description
1 polymer ?
#
loop_
_entity_poly.entity_id
_entity_poly.type
_entity_poly.pdbx_seq_one_letter_code
_entity_poly.pdbx_strand_id
1 'polypeptide(L)'
;MAIVYMALMRVAEGAGQVLLSSNYEGMIIFCGAVVGACLGFLRFNAYPARVFMGDTGSLALGGAVAMMAIMNRGVLLVPIMGACYVASIGSSLIQIVSYKTRKKRVFKMAPLHHHFELKGYPETKVVAMYMIVTALLCMAALLSFV
;
A
#
# COMPACT_ATOMS: atom_id res chain seq x y z
N MET A 1 0.91 9.41 -2.28
CA MET A 1 0.01 9.86 -3.37
C MET A 1 -0.41 11.32 -3.23
N ALA A 2 -0.88 11.80 -2.09
CA ALA A 2 -1.26 13.22 -1.92
C ALA A 2 -0.16 14.21 -2.37
N ILE A 3 1.09 14.00 -1.94
CA ILE A 3 2.23 14.86 -2.32
C ILE A 3 2.47 14.86 -3.85
N VAL A 4 2.35 13.69 -4.49
CA VAL A 4 2.46 13.55 -5.95
C VAL A 4 1.39 14.39 -6.65
N TYR A 5 0.14 14.34 -6.16
CA TYR A 5 -0.92 15.17 -6.70
C TYR A 5 -0.71 16.67 -6.46
N MET A 6 -0.16 17.07 -5.31
CA MET A 6 0.20 18.48 -5.07
C MET A 6 1.25 18.96 -6.08
N ALA A 7 2.26 18.14 -6.38
CA ALA A 7 3.27 18.47 -7.39
C ALA A 7 2.65 18.59 -8.79
N LEU A 8 1.83 17.62 -9.19
CA LEU A 8 1.13 17.65 -10.49
C LEU A 8 0.15 18.81 -10.63
N MET A 9 -0.54 19.17 -9.55
CA MET A 9 -1.45 20.33 -9.50
C MET A 9 -0.70 21.63 -9.79
N ARG A 10 0.47 21.84 -9.15
CA ARG A 10 1.31 23.02 -9.41
C ARG A 10 1.79 23.10 -10.85
N VAL A 11 2.15 21.96 -11.46
CA VAL A 11 2.55 21.89 -12.86
C VAL A 11 1.37 22.24 -13.78
N ALA A 12 0.17 21.70 -13.49
CA ALA A 12 -1.03 21.98 -14.27
C ALA A 12 -1.45 23.46 -14.18
N GLU A 13 -1.38 24.06 -12.98
CA GLU A 13 -1.62 25.49 -12.78
C GLU A 13 -0.64 26.35 -13.59
N GLY A 14 0.66 26.03 -13.53
CA GLY A 14 1.70 26.74 -14.31
C GLY A 14 1.52 26.61 -15.83
N ALA A 15 0.90 25.53 -16.30
CA ALA A 15 0.56 25.30 -17.70
C ALA A 15 -0.80 25.90 -18.12
N GLY A 16 -1.52 26.57 -17.22
CA GLY A 16 -2.86 27.12 -17.49
C GLY A 16 -3.97 26.08 -17.62
N GLN A 17 -3.74 24.84 -17.19
CA GLN A 17 -4.69 23.73 -17.30
C GLN A 17 -5.65 23.68 -16.09
N VAL A 18 -6.55 24.66 -16.00
CA VAL A 18 -7.44 24.87 -14.84
C VAL A 18 -8.30 23.64 -14.49
N LEU A 19 -8.88 22.97 -15.50
CA LEU A 19 -9.70 21.78 -15.23
C LEU A 19 -8.87 20.63 -14.65
N LEU A 20 -7.62 20.48 -15.08
CA LEU A 20 -6.75 19.41 -14.61
C LEU A 20 -6.27 19.68 -13.17
N SER A 21 -5.93 20.93 -12.85
CA SER A 21 -5.55 21.29 -11.48
C SER A 21 -6.70 21.08 -10.50
N SER A 22 -7.92 21.48 -10.84
CA SER A 22 -9.10 21.21 -9.99
C SER A 22 -9.37 19.72 -9.77
N ASN A 23 -9.14 18.88 -10.79
CA ASN A 23 -9.25 17.42 -10.63
C ASN A 23 -8.19 16.88 -9.64
N TYR A 24 -6.96 17.40 -9.68
CA TYR A 24 -5.91 17.01 -8.73
C TYR A 24 -6.20 17.49 -7.30
N GLU A 25 -6.82 18.66 -7.12
CA GLU A 25 -7.28 19.15 -5.82
C GLU A 25 -8.26 18.17 -5.16
N GLY A 26 -9.28 17.72 -5.90
CA GLY A 26 -10.23 16.70 -5.42
C GLY A 26 -9.54 15.39 -5.01
N MET A 27 -8.50 14.98 -5.74
CA MET A 27 -7.71 13.80 -5.38
C MET A 27 -6.86 13.98 -4.12
N ILE A 28 -6.35 15.18 -3.87
CA ILE A 28 -5.63 15.50 -2.63
C ILE A 28 -6.57 15.38 -1.43
N ILE A 29 -7.79 15.92 -1.54
CA ILE A 29 -8.82 15.82 -0.49
C ILE A 29 -9.18 14.34 -0.25
N PHE A 30 -9.41 13.57 -1.32
CA PHE A 30 -9.67 12.14 -1.22
C PHE A 30 -8.53 11.38 -0.52
N CYS A 31 -7.27 11.65 -0.88
CA CYS A 31 -6.12 11.07 -0.20
C CYS A 31 -6.12 11.38 1.31
N GLY A 32 -6.40 12.64 1.68
CA GLY A 32 -6.48 13.06 3.07
C GLY A 32 -7.58 12.34 3.85
N ALA A 33 -8.76 12.20 3.25
CA ALA A 33 -9.88 11.45 3.83
C ALA A 33 -9.53 9.97 4.07
N VAL A 34 -8.88 9.31 3.10
CA VAL A 34 -8.43 7.92 3.24
C VAL A 34 -7.39 7.79 4.36
N VAL A 35 -6.40 8.68 4.44
CA VAL A 35 -5.41 8.69 5.52
C VAL A 35 -6.08 8.87 6.87
N GLY A 36 -7.00 9.82 7.01
CA GLY A 36 -7.77 10.05 8.23
C GLY A 36 -8.57 8.82 8.66
N ALA A 37 -9.26 8.17 7.71
CA ALA A 37 -10.01 6.94 7.97
C ALA A 37 -9.08 5.79 8.42
N CYS A 38 -7.93 5.60 7.78
CA CYS A 38 -6.96 4.58 8.17
C CYS A 38 -6.37 4.83 9.56
N LEU A 39 -6.03 6.09 9.89
CA LEU A 39 -5.52 6.45 11.23
C LEU A 39 -6.59 6.25 12.31
N GLY A 40 -7.83 6.64 12.03
CA GLY A 40 -8.98 6.38 12.92
C GLY A 40 -9.22 4.89 13.13
N PHE A 41 -9.18 4.10 12.06
CA PHE A 41 -9.30 2.64 12.11
C PHE A 41 -8.17 2.00 12.93
N LEU A 42 -6.92 2.45 12.73
CA LEU A 42 -5.74 1.90 13.42
C LEU A 42 -5.85 2.02 14.94
N ARG A 43 -6.54 3.05 15.47
CA ARG A 43 -6.79 3.18 16.91
C ARG A 43 -7.59 2.01 17.51
N PHE A 44 -8.42 1.35 16.70
CA PHE A 44 -9.25 0.21 17.11
C PHE A 44 -8.68 -1.13 16.62
N ASN A 45 -7.85 -1.11 15.58
CA ASN A 45 -7.26 -2.29 14.98
C ASN A 45 -5.85 -2.62 15.49
N ALA A 46 -5.12 -1.66 16.06
CA ALA A 46 -3.82 -1.91 16.67
C ALA A 46 -3.90 -3.00 17.76
N TYR A 47 -2.86 -3.82 17.86
CA TYR A 47 -2.83 -4.98 18.75
C TYR A 47 -3.11 -4.59 20.21
N PRO A 48 -4.02 -5.29 20.92
CA PRO A 48 -4.92 -6.34 20.45
C PRO A 48 -6.13 -5.77 19.67
N ALA A 49 -6.37 -6.29 18.46
CA ALA A 49 -7.39 -5.77 17.55
C ALA A 49 -8.81 -5.96 18.10
N ARG A 50 -9.62 -4.89 18.10
CA ARG A 50 -11.05 -4.92 18.47
C ARG A 50 -11.97 -4.93 17.27
N VAL A 51 -11.49 -4.37 16.15
CA VAL A 51 -12.22 -4.30 14.89
C VAL A 51 -11.32 -4.81 13.78
N PHE A 52 -11.83 -5.74 12.97
CA PHE A 52 -11.15 -6.25 11.80
C PHE A 52 -11.62 -5.53 10.53
N MET A 53 -10.70 -5.35 9.59
CA MET A 53 -10.94 -4.60 8.35
C MET A 53 -11.92 -5.31 7.40
N GLY A 54 -11.85 -6.65 7.34
CA GLY A 54 -12.64 -7.47 6.43
C GLY A 54 -12.32 -7.24 4.95
N ASP A 55 -13.06 -7.94 4.09
CA ASP A 55 -12.92 -7.83 2.63
C ASP A 55 -13.44 -6.49 2.12
N THR A 56 -14.48 -5.94 2.74
CA THR A 56 -15.03 -4.62 2.40
C THR A 56 -13.98 -3.53 2.49
N GLY A 57 -13.25 -3.46 3.61
CA GLY A 57 -12.19 -2.47 3.77
C GLY A 57 -11.01 -2.74 2.85
N SER A 58 -10.53 -4.00 2.81
CA SER A 58 -9.27 -4.34 2.13
C SER A 58 -9.37 -4.17 0.61
N LEU A 59 -10.48 -4.61 0.00
CA LEU A 59 -10.73 -4.41 -1.43
C LEU A 59 -10.98 -2.93 -1.76
N ALA A 60 -11.70 -2.18 -0.90
CA ALA A 60 -11.90 -0.75 -1.09
C ALA A 60 -10.60 0.04 -1.07
N LEU A 61 -9.70 -0.20 -0.10
CA LEU A 61 -8.39 0.47 -0.05
C LEU A 61 -7.50 0.06 -1.22
N GLY A 62 -7.51 -1.21 -1.62
CA GLY A 62 -6.79 -1.67 -2.82
C GLY A 62 -7.25 -0.96 -4.08
N GLY A 63 -8.58 -0.85 -4.27
CA GLY A 63 -9.19 -0.12 -5.38
C GLY A 63 -8.87 1.38 -5.35
N ALA A 64 -8.92 2.01 -4.18
CA ALA A 64 -8.56 3.41 -4.00
C ALA A 64 -7.09 3.68 -4.40
N VAL A 65 -6.15 2.83 -3.97
CA VAL A 65 -4.73 2.95 -4.35
C VAL A 65 -4.54 2.78 -5.85
N ALA A 66 -5.21 1.81 -6.46
CA ALA A 66 -5.14 1.58 -7.91
C ALA A 66 -5.69 2.78 -8.70
N MET A 67 -6.87 3.31 -8.31
CA MET A 67 -7.45 4.51 -8.91
C MET A 67 -6.51 5.71 -8.82
N MET A 68 -5.91 5.94 -7.64
CA MET A 68 -4.98 7.05 -7.45
C MET A 68 -3.76 6.92 -8.38
N ALA A 69 -3.22 5.71 -8.52
CA ALA A 69 -2.07 5.47 -9.38
C ALA A 69 -2.39 5.59 -10.88
N ILE A 70 -3.61 5.27 -11.30
CA ILE A 70 -4.04 5.45 -12.70
C ILE A 70 -4.19 6.93 -13.01
N MET A 71 -4.82 7.71 -12.12
CA MET A 71 -5.10 9.12 -12.35
C MET A 71 -3.84 10.00 -12.41
N ASN A 72 -2.78 9.66 -11.67
CA ASN A 72 -1.49 10.36 -11.77
C ASN A 72 -0.52 9.72 -12.79
N ARG A 73 -0.98 8.73 -13.56
CA ARG A 73 -0.15 7.93 -14.49
C ARG A 73 1.07 7.27 -13.85
N GLY A 74 1.09 7.14 -12.53
CA GLY A 74 2.17 6.58 -11.72
C GLY A 74 1.96 5.11 -11.38
N VAL A 75 1.34 4.33 -12.26
CA VAL A 75 0.99 2.91 -12.01
C VAL A 75 2.22 2.08 -11.60
N LEU A 76 3.37 2.35 -12.22
CA LEU A 76 4.63 1.65 -11.93
C LEU A 76 5.22 1.98 -10.54
N LEU A 77 4.74 3.03 -9.86
CA LEU A 77 5.15 3.36 -8.50
C LEU A 77 4.47 2.44 -7.47
N VAL A 78 3.29 1.88 -7.79
CA VAL A 78 2.53 1.06 -6.82
C VAL A 78 3.28 -0.19 -6.41
N PRO A 79 3.90 -0.99 -7.32
CA PRO A 79 4.69 -2.14 -6.90
C PRO A 79 5.90 -1.79 -6.03
N ILE A 80 6.46 -0.58 -6.21
CA ILE A 80 7.61 -0.09 -5.44
C ILE A 80 7.16 0.35 -4.04
N MET A 81 6.18 1.25 -3.98
CA MET A 81 5.63 1.76 -2.71
C MET A 81 4.93 0.67 -1.90
N GLY A 82 4.25 -0.25 -2.59
CA GLY A 82 3.52 -1.38 -2.05
C GLY A 82 4.30 -2.70 -2.06
N ALA A 83 5.64 -2.66 -2.04
CA ALA A 83 6.46 -3.87 -2.15
C ALA A 83 6.13 -4.93 -1.10
N CYS A 84 5.71 -4.53 0.11
CA CYS A 84 5.26 -5.46 1.14
C CYS A 84 3.98 -6.24 0.74
N TYR A 85 3.03 -5.58 0.06
CA TYR A 85 1.82 -6.24 -0.47
C TYR A 85 2.18 -7.16 -1.64
N VAL A 86 3.05 -6.68 -2.54
CA VAL A 86 3.56 -7.47 -3.67
C VAL A 86 4.30 -8.70 -3.19
N ALA A 87 5.19 -8.57 -2.21
CA ALA A 87 5.92 -9.68 -1.61
C ALA A 87 4.98 -10.68 -0.93
N SER A 88 3.92 -10.20 -0.28
CA SER A 88 2.93 -11.07 0.36
C SER A 88 2.14 -11.89 -0.67
N ILE A 89 1.61 -11.26 -1.71
CA ILE A 89 0.90 -11.97 -2.80
C ILE A 89 1.86 -12.88 -3.58
N GLY A 90 3.06 -12.39 -3.89
CA GLY A 90 4.11 -13.14 -4.57
C GLY A 90 4.52 -14.39 -3.79
N SER A 91 4.66 -14.28 -2.46
CA SER A 91 4.97 -15.44 -1.60
C SER A 91 3.87 -16.50 -1.67
N SER A 92 2.60 -16.10 -1.68
CA SER A 92 1.45 -17.01 -1.83
C SER A 92 1.44 -17.66 -3.21
N LEU A 93 1.71 -16.91 -4.27
CA LEU A 93 1.77 -17.45 -5.63
C LEU A 93 2.90 -18.48 -5.77
N ILE A 94 4.11 -18.16 -5.31
CA ILE A 94 5.26 -19.07 -5.29
C ILE A 94 4.93 -20.34 -4.50
N GLN A 95 4.30 -20.19 -3.33
CA GLN A 95 3.91 -21.32 -2.49
C GLN A 95 2.90 -22.24 -3.21
N ILE A 96 1.88 -21.67 -3.84
CA ILE A 96 0.87 -22.43 -4.61
C ILE A 96 1.54 -23.16 -5.78
N VAL A 97 2.38 -22.47 -6.56
CA VAL A 97 3.07 -23.05 -7.72
C VAL A 97 4.01 -24.19 -7.29
N SER A 98 4.80 -23.98 -6.23
CA SER A 98 5.70 -25.01 -5.70
C SER A 98 4.95 -26.22 -5.16
N TYR A 99 3.83 -26.03 -4.46
CA TYR A 99 3.06 -27.14 -3.93
C TYR A 99 2.34 -27.91 -5.05
N LYS A 100 1.88 -27.23 -6.10
CA LYS A 100 1.29 -27.90 -7.29
C LYS A 100 2.32 -28.71 -8.07
N THR A 101 3.54 -28.19 -8.25
CA THR A 101 4.56 -28.80 -9.13
C THR A 101 5.50 -29.78 -8.42
N ARG A 102 5.94 -29.45 -7.21
CA ARG A 102 6.96 -30.21 -6.46
C ARG A 102 6.42 -30.86 -5.18
N LYS A 103 5.19 -30.54 -4.76
CA LYS A 103 4.59 -30.93 -3.47
C LYS A 103 5.44 -30.52 -2.26
N LYS A 104 6.29 -29.51 -2.43
CA LYS A 104 7.18 -28.96 -1.39
C LYS A 104 6.80 -27.51 -1.09
N ARG A 105 6.90 -27.12 0.18
CA ARG A 105 6.69 -25.75 0.65
C ARG A 105 8.00 -24.97 0.55
N VAL A 106 7.95 -23.74 0.03
CA VAL A 106 9.11 -22.82 -0.06
C VAL A 106 9.21 -21.99 1.22
N PHE A 107 8.08 -21.41 1.63
CA PHE A 107 7.94 -20.70 2.89
C PHE A 107 7.31 -21.62 3.94
N LYS A 108 7.70 -21.45 5.22
CA LYS A 108 7.04 -22.10 6.37
C LYS A 108 5.51 -22.00 6.31
N MET A 109 5.00 -20.79 6.01
CA MET A 109 3.60 -20.50 5.70
C MET A 109 3.56 -19.28 4.78
N ALA A 110 2.57 -19.22 3.90
CA ALA A 110 2.26 -18.03 3.11
C ALA A 110 0.89 -17.48 3.57
N PRO A 111 0.69 -16.15 3.60
CA PRO A 111 1.58 -15.10 3.09
C PRO A 111 2.82 -14.84 3.97
N LEU A 112 3.72 -13.98 3.49
CA LEU A 112 5.06 -13.78 4.06
C LEU A 112 5.09 -13.37 5.55
N HIS A 113 4.07 -12.69 6.08
CA HIS A 113 4.04 -12.32 7.51
C HIS A 113 3.96 -13.55 8.42
N HIS A 114 3.14 -14.55 8.08
CA HIS A 114 3.08 -15.82 8.83
C HIS A 114 4.39 -16.61 8.76
N HIS A 115 5.17 -16.46 7.67
CA HIS A 115 6.50 -17.05 7.61
C HIS A 115 7.42 -16.50 8.72
N PHE A 116 7.34 -15.20 9.01
CA PHE A 116 8.11 -14.56 10.07
C PHE A 116 7.57 -14.92 11.46
N GLU A 117 6.26 -14.99 11.65
CA GLU A 117 5.66 -15.45 12.91
C GLU A 117 6.12 -16.88 13.28
N LEU A 118 6.11 -17.80 12.31
CA LEU A 118 6.62 -19.17 12.49
C LEU A 118 8.16 -19.26 12.63
N LYS A 119 8.88 -18.16 12.44
CA LYS A 119 10.29 -18.02 12.81
C LYS A 119 10.47 -17.49 14.24
N GLY A 120 9.40 -17.21 14.97
CA GLY A 120 9.42 -16.74 16.35
C GLY A 120 9.38 -15.22 16.50
N TYR A 121 9.11 -14.46 15.43
CA TYR A 121 8.95 -13.01 15.53
C TYR A 121 7.54 -12.68 16.07
N PRO A 122 7.41 -11.80 17.07
CA PRO A 122 6.09 -11.38 17.54
C PRO A 122 5.38 -10.56 16.46
N GLU A 123 4.05 -10.71 16.39
CA GLU A 123 3.20 -10.05 15.38
C GLU A 123 3.44 -8.54 15.31
N THR A 124 3.51 -7.87 16.47
CA THR A 124 3.78 -6.42 16.57
C THR A 124 5.10 -6.01 15.90
N LYS A 125 6.13 -6.87 15.98
CA LYS A 125 7.43 -6.63 15.33
C LYS A 125 7.36 -6.83 13.83
N VAL A 126 6.58 -7.81 13.35
CA VAL A 126 6.35 -8.02 11.91
C VAL A 126 5.59 -6.83 11.32
N VAL A 127 4.53 -6.37 12.00
CA VAL A 127 3.75 -5.20 11.59
C VAL A 127 4.61 -3.94 11.57
N ALA A 128 5.41 -3.68 12.61
CA ALA A 128 6.34 -2.55 12.65
C ALA A 128 7.37 -2.60 11.51
N MET A 129 7.94 -3.77 11.21
CA MET A 129 8.86 -3.95 10.09
C MET A 129 8.20 -3.61 8.76
N TYR A 130 6.98 -4.10 8.52
CA TYR A 130 6.22 -3.80 7.31
C TYR A 130 5.95 -2.29 7.17
N MET A 131 5.58 -1.61 8.26
CA MET A 131 5.35 -0.16 8.26
C MET A 131 6.64 0.62 7.95
N ILE A 132 7.76 0.27 8.59
CA ILE A 132 9.06 0.94 8.36
C ILE A 132 9.50 0.76 6.91
N VAL A 133 9.48 -0.47 6.38
CA VAL A 133 9.87 -0.76 4.99
C VAL A 133 8.97 0.00 4.02
N THR A 134 7.66 -0.02 4.24
CA THR A 134 6.69 0.71 3.40
C THR A 134 6.97 2.22 3.43
N ALA A 135 7.23 2.80 4.61
CA ALA A 135 7.54 4.22 4.75
C ALA A 135 8.83 4.61 4.02
N LEU A 136 9.89 3.81 4.14
CA LEU A 136 11.16 4.04 3.45
C LEU A 136 11.00 3.96 1.93
N LEU A 137 10.28 2.97 1.42
CA LEU A 137 10.01 2.83 -0.01
C LEU A 137 9.13 3.95 -0.55
N CYS A 138 8.13 4.40 0.22
CA CYS A 138 7.33 5.57 -0.13
C CYS A 138 8.18 6.83 -0.19
N MET A 139 9.10 7.03 0.74
CA MET A 139 10.02 8.17 0.75
C MET A 139 10.97 8.13 -0.45
N ALA A 140 11.57 6.98 -0.76
CA ALA A 140 12.43 6.81 -1.93
C ALA A 140 11.66 7.05 -3.26
N ALA A 141 10.42 6.56 -3.35
CA ALA A 141 9.57 6.79 -4.50
C ALA A 141 9.21 8.27 -4.68
N LEU A 142 8.95 8.99 -3.57
CA LEU A 142 8.71 10.44 -3.61
C LEU A 142 9.96 11.21 -4.08
N LEU A 143 11.14 10.86 -3.59
CA LEU A 143 12.41 11.48 -4.03
C LEU A 143 12.74 11.21 -5.50
N SER A 144 12.22 10.13 -6.08
CA SER A 144 12.39 9.85 -7.51
C SER A 144 11.38 10.61 -8.39
N PHE A 145 10.33 11.16 -7.76
CA PHE A 145 9.22 11.81 -8.45
C PHE A 145 9.28 13.35 -8.38
N VAL A 146 9.87 13.89 -7.31
CA VAL A 146 10.13 15.33 -7.10
C VAL A 146 11.47 15.70 -7.71
#